data_AF-A0A7X8H9A9-F1
#
_entry.id   AF-A0A7X8H9A9-F1
#
_cell.length_a   1.000
_cell.length_b   1.000
_cell.length_c   1.000
_cell.angle_alpha   90.00
_cell.angle_beta   90.00
_cell.angle_gamma   90.00
#
_symmetry.space_group_name_H-M   'P 1'
#
loop_
_entity.id
_entity.type
_entity.pdbx_description
1 polymer ?
#
loop_
_entity_poly.entity_id
_entity_poly.type
_entity_poly.pdbx_seq_one_letter_code
_entity_poly.pdbx_strand_id
1 'polypeptide(L)'
;MNLIKSHENVKDIAILGDQTRLDGHYQDEGTVMIQGEFHGSIESMNVIITRHGQSKAFIKAKSLEIWGTLDGFTRTEKVICRSTSRITGIIMSNGIAIEPGTTFEGGLTFPQTGDSGEK
;
A
#
# COMPACT_ATOMS: atom_id res chain seq x y z
N MET A 1 31.96 -24.67 -17.48
CA MET A 1 32.24 -24.75 -16.03
C MET A 1 32.17 -23.34 -15.47
N ASN A 2 31.38 -23.15 -14.41
CA ASN A 2 31.11 -21.92 -13.64
C ASN A 2 30.18 -20.88 -14.32
N LEU A 3 29.20 -20.28 -13.65
CA LEU A 3 28.69 -20.44 -12.28
C LEU A 3 27.25 -19.89 -12.28
N ILE A 4 26.35 -20.58 -11.58
CA ILE A 4 24.97 -20.18 -11.34
C ILE A 4 25.01 -18.86 -10.54
N LYS A 5 24.59 -17.74 -11.14
CA LYS A 5 24.13 -16.59 -10.34
C LYS A 5 22.65 -16.82 -10.08
N SER A 6 22.34 -17.45 -8.94
CA SER A 6 21.03 -17.32 -8.32
C SER A 6 20.75 -15.83 -8.15
N HIS A 7 19.98 -15.25 -9.06
CA HIS A 7 19.43 -13.93 -8.82
C HIS A 7 18.42 -14.12 -7.69
N GLU A 8 18.82 -13.78 -6.47
CA GLU A 8 17.87 -13.37 -5.46
C GLU A 8 17.01 -12.29 -6.11
N ASN A 9 15.70 -12.52 -6.10
CA ASN A 9 14.69 -11.67 -6.68
C ASN A 9 14.69 -10.34 -5.90
N VAL A 10 15.59 -9.42 -6.21
CA VAL A 10 15.49 -8.04 -5.75
C VAL A 10 14.24 -7.51 -6.43
N LYS A 11 13.11 -7.54 -5.72
CA LYS A 11 11.90 -6.87 -6.18
C LYS A 11 12.29 -5.42 -6.43
N ASP A 12 12.05 -4.93 -7.64
CA ASP A 12 12.31 -3.54 -7.98
C ASP A 12 11.57 -2.62 -6.99
N ILE A 13 12.33 -1.78 -6.30
CA ILE A 13 11.80 -0.79 -5.35
C ILE A 13 12.01 0.60 -5.94
N ALA A 14 10.91 1.33 -6.09
CA ALA A 14 10.93 2.76 -6.32
C ALA A 14 10.73 3.51 -5.00
N ILE A 15 11.42 4.64 -4.84
CA ILE A 15 11.35 5.46 -3.64
C ILE A 15 10.97 6.89 -4.04
N LEU A 16 9.86 7.38 -3.49
CA LEU A 16 9.52 8.81 -3.51
C LEU A 16 10.13 9.43 -2.24
N GLY A 17 11.23 10.16 -2.41
CA GLY A 17 12.01 10.74 -1.31
C GLY A 17 11.25 11.75 -0.44
N ASP A 18 11.72 11.95 0.79
CA ASP A 18 11.09 12.76 1.84
C ASP A 18 10.86 14.25 1.50
N GLN A 19 11.71 14.85 0.67
CA GLN A 19 11.57 16.24 0.20
C GLN A 19 10.89 16.36 -1.16
N THR A 20 10.21 15.30 -1.60
CA THR A 20 9.56 15.25 -2.90
C THR A 20 8.05 15.24 -2.76
N ARG A 21 7.38 16.00 -3.62
CA ARG A 21 5.95 15.87 -3.86
C ARG A 21 5.71 15.47 -5.31
N LEU A 22 4.86 14.47 -5.52
CA LEU A 22 4.44 14.02 -6.84
C LEU A 22 2.91 14.07 -6.94
N ASP A 23 2.40 14.81 -7.91
CA ASP A 23 0.98 14.84 -8.26
C ASP A 23 0.79 14.13 -9.62
N GLY A 24 0.03 13.02 -9.68
CA GLY A 24 -0.19 12.29 -10.92
C GLY A 24 -0.61 10.82 -10.77
N HIS A 25 -0.36 10.05 -11.83
CA HIS A 25 -0.57 8.60 -11.87
C HIS A 25 0.77 7.88 -11.81
N TYR A 26 0.90 6.90 -10.91
CA TYR A 26 2.08 6.07 -10.75
C TYR A 26 1.72 4.60 -10.93
N GLN A 27 2.52 3.89 -11.73
CA GLN A 27 2.34 2.48 -11.98
C GLN A 27 3.68 1.74 -12.00
N ASP A 28 3.74 0.60 -11.31
CA ASP A 28 4.83 -0.38 -11.41
C ASP A 28 4.31 -1.82 -11.25
N GLU A 29 5.20 -2.80 -11.40
CA GLU A 29 4.94 -4.21 -11.08
C GLU A 29 5.63 -4.66 -9.77
N GLY A 30 6.21 -3.70 -9.04
CA GLY A 30 7.16 -3.92 -7.95
C GLY A 30 6.66 -3.33 -6.63
N THR A 31 7.54 -2.61 -5.96
CA THR A 31 7.22 -1.95 -4.69
C THR A 31 7.49 -0.47 -4.79
N VAL A 32 6.51 0.35 -4.42
CA VAL A 32 6.71 1.78 -4.23
C VAL A 32 6.73 2.14 -2.75
N MET A 33 7.78 2.85 -2.34
CA MET A 33 7.93 3.39 -1.00
C MET A 33 7.76 4.91 -1.02
N ILE A 34 6.76 5.40 -0.30
CA ILE A 34 6.43 6.81 -0.17
C ILE A 34 7.06 7.36 1.13
N GLN A 35 8.07 8.21 0.97
CA GLN A 35 8.72 8.94 2.07
C GLN A 35 8.31 10.42 2.10
N GLY A 36 8.00 11.01 0.94
CA GLY A 36 7.46 12.37 0.80
C GLY A 36 5.94 12.37 0.61
N GLU A 37 5.45 13.23 -0.28
CA GLU A 37 4.02 13.44 -0.52
C GLU A 37 3.60 12.91 -1.91
N PHE A 38 2.58 12.08 -1.96
CA PHE A 38 2.00 11.60 -3.21
C PHE A 38 0.51 11.96 -3.30
N HIS A 39 0.10 12.58 -4.41
CA HIS A 39 -1.29 12.87 -4.72
C HIS A 39 -1.71 12.28 -6.07
N GLY A 40 -2.81 11.52 -6.11
CA GLY A 40 -3.38 11.01 -7.36
C GLY A 40 -3.73 9.52 -7.31
N SER A 41 -3.17 8.69 -8.18
CA SER A 41 -3.45 7.25 -8.22
C SER A 41 -2.21 6.38 -8.31
N ILE A 42 -2.22 5.26 -7.58
CA ILE A 42 -1.12 4.29 -7.50
C ILE A 42 -1.64 2.90 -7.90
N GLU A 43 -0.97 2.27 -8.87
CA GLU A 43 -1.11 0.84 -9.16
C GLU A 43 0.26 0.15 -9.01
N SER A 44 0.40 -0.73 -8.02
CA SER A 44 1.68 -1.39 -7.70
C SER A 44 1.45 -2.77 -7.09
N MET A 45 2.45 -3.66 -7.07
CA MET A 45 2.30 -4.91 -6.31
C MET A 45 2.27 -4.60 -4.80
N ASN A 46 3.20 -3.77 -4.30
CA ASN A 46 3.28 -3.43 -2.88
C ASN A 46 3.44 -1.92 -2.70
N VAL A 47 2.69 -1.34 -1.78
CA VAL A 47 2.80 0.08 -1.43
C VAL A 47 3.21 0.19 0.03
N ILE A 48 4.25 0.98 0.31
CA ILE A 48 4.70 1.27 1.66
C ILE A 48 4.63 2.79 1.87
N ILE A 49 3.77 3.23 2.77
CA ILE A 49 3.75 4.63 3.23
C ILE A 49 4.58 4.67 4.51
N THR A 50 5.78 5.23 4.44
CA THR A 50 6.69 5.30 5.60
C THR A 50 6.21 6.33 6.63
N ARG A 51 6.87 6.42 7.80
CA ARG A 51 6.45 7.31 8.90
C ARG A 51 6.30 8.79 8.49
N HIS A 52 7.13 9.25 7.56
CA HIS A 52 7.08 10.62 7.03
C HIS A 52 6.26 10.72 5.72
N GLY A 53 5.93 9.57 5.13
CA GLY A 53 5.15 9.47 3.92
C GLY A 53 3.71 9.94 4.11
N GLN A 54 3.23 10.69 3.13
CA GLN A 54 1.84 11.11 3.03
C GLN A 54 1.30 10.73 1.66
N SER A 55 0.14 10.09 1.63
CA SER A 55 -0.53 9.73 0.38
C SER A 55 -1.96 10.22 0.39
N LYS A 56 -2.34 11.07 -0.57
CA LYS A 56 -3.72 11.42 -0.88
C LYS A 56 -4.11 10.78 -2.20
N ALA A 57 -4.59 9.55 -2.17
CA ALA A 57 -4.63 8.75 -3.40
C ALA A 57 -5.76 7.72 -3.47
N PHE A 58 -6.06 7.32 -4.72
CA PHE A 58 -6.66 6.04 -5.03
C PHE A 58 -5.55 4.98 -5.18
N ILE A 59 -5.51 4.00 -4.29
CA ILE A 59 -4.47 2.97 -4.27
C ILE A 59 -5.07 1.62 -4.67
N LYS A 60 -4.45 0.95 -5.64
CA LYS A 60 -4.71 -0.44 -5.99
C LYS A 60 -3.41 -1.24 -5.87
N ALA A 61 -3.35 -2.15 -4.91
CA ALA A 61 -2.15 -2.93 -4.66
C ALA A 61 -2.43 -4.33 -4.12
N LYS A 62 -1.51 -5.29 -4.26
CA LYS A 62 -1.68 -6.59 -3.56
C LYS A 62 -1.48 -6.44 -2.06
N SER A 63 -0.47 -5.68 -1.65
CA SER A 63 -0.24 -5.37 -0.25
C SER A 63 -0.03 -3.87 0.00
N LEU A 64 -0.52 -3.41 1.14
CA LEU A 64 -0.32 -2.05 1.63
C LEU A 64 0.20 -2.08 3.07
N GLU A 65 1.29 -1.38 3.34
CA GLU A 65 1.81 -1.15 4.69
C GLU A 65 1.85 0.35 4.99
N ILE A 66 1.24 0.76 6.10
CA ILE A 66 1.05 2.17 6.44
C ILE A 66 1.72 2.46 7.78
N TRP A 67 2.72 3.32 7.76
CA TRP A 67 3.35 3.92 8.95
C TRP A 67 3.01 5.40 9.10
N GLY A 68 2.83 6.11 7.98
CA GLY A 68 2.53 7.54 7.91
C GLY A 68 1.04 7.82 7.72
N THR A 69 0.74 8.76 6.81
CA THR A 69 -0.62 9.24 6.58
C THR A 69 -1.19 8.75 5.26
N LEU A 70 -2.40 8.22 5.30
CA LEU A 70 -3.18 7.85 4.12
C LEU A 70 -4.52 8.58 4.13
N ASP A 71 -4.81 9.31 3.07
CA ASP A 71 -6.11 9.91 2.77
C ASP A 71 -6.62 9.36 1.42
N GLY A 72 -7.81 8.78 1.39
CA GLY A 72 -8.47 8.39 0.15
C GLY A 72 -9.03 6.98 0.13
N PHE A 73 -9.02 6.36 -1.05
CA PHE A 73 -9.65 5.07 -1.28
C PHE A 73 -8.61 4.03 -1.65
N THR A 74 -8.63 2.88 -0.98
CA THR A 74 -7.71 1.78 -1.22
C THR A 74 -8.46 0.51 -1.57
N ARG A 75 -7.99 -0.19 -2.60
CA ARG A 75 -8.35 -1.58 -2.89
C ARG A 75 -7.09 -2.43 -2.80
N THR A 76 -7.07 -3.37 -1.85
CA THR A 76 -5.92 -4.25 -1.66
C THR A 76 -6.31 -5.67 -1.26
N GLU A 77 -5.39 -6.63 -1.29
CA GLU A 77 -5.66 -7.96 -0.74
C GLU A 77 -5.35 -7.99 0.77
N LYS A 78 -4.27 -7.32 1.18
CA LYS A 78 -3.81 -7.27 2.57
C LYS A 78 -3.33 -5.87 2.94
N VAL A 79 -3.73 -5.39 4.10
CA VAL A 79 -3.24 -4.13 4.67
C VAL A 79 -2.73 -4.29 6.09
N ILE A 80 -1.61 -3.65 6.40
CA ILE A 80 -1.06 -3.53 7.75
C ILE A 80 -1.01 -2.05 8.13
N CYS A 81 -1.76 -1.67 9.14
CA CYS A 81 -1.74 -0.34 9.74
C CYS A 81 -0.83 -0.38 10.97
N ARG A 82 0.31 0.30 10.91
CA ARG A 82 1.31 0.32 11.98
C ARG A 82 0.95 1.35 13.05
N SER A 83 1.54 1.20 14.23
CA SER A 83 1.25 1.99 15.44
C SER A 83 1.24 3.52 15.28
N THR A 84 1.91 4.10 14.29
CA THR A 84 1.94 5.56 14.04
C THR A 84 1.01 6.01 12.91
N SER A 85 0.30 5.08 12.28
CA SER A 85 -0.48 5.37 11.07
C SER A 85 -1.72 6.23 11.36
N ARG A 86 -2.00 7.14 10.43
CA ARG A 86 -3.20 7.98 10.41
C ARG A 86 -3.91 7.78 9.10
N ILE A 87 -5.13 7.25 9.15
CA ILE A 87 -5.88 6.86 7.97
C ILE A 87 -7.21 7.59 7.97
N THR A 88 -7.51 8.25 6.85
CA THR A 88 -8.79 8.89 6.57
C THR A 88 -9.31 8.37 5.23
N GLY A 89 -10.51 7.79 5.21
CA GLY A 89 -11.12 7.30 3.97
C GLY A 89 -11.54 5.83 4.00
N ILE A 90 -11.49 5.15 2.85
CA ILE A 90 -12.09 3.82 2.69
C ILE A 90 -11.04 2.79 2.26
N ILE A 91 -10.95 1.68 2.99
CA ILE A 91 -10.12 0.53 2.62
C ILE A 91 -11.02 -0.66 2.30
N MET A 92 -10.92 -1.16 1.06
CA MET A 92 -11.44 -2.46 0.65
C MET A 92 -10.30 -3.48 0.68
N SER A 93 -10.39 -4.49 1.55
CA SER A 93 -9.33 -5.50 1.70
C SER A 93 -9.87 -6.89 2.02
N ASN A 94 -9.16 -7.95 1.65
CA ASN A 94 -9.49 -9.31 2.09
C ASN A 94 -8.98 -9.60 3.51
N GLY A 95 -7.98 -8.84 3.98
CA GLY A 95 -7.43 -8.95 5.32
C GLY A 95 -6.81 -7.66 5.81
N ILE A 96 -6.93 -7.40 7.11
CA ILE A 96 -6.35 -6.23 7.77
C ILE A 96 -5.73 -6.61 9.10
N ALA A 97 -4.58 -6.00 9.41
CA ALA A 97 -3.99 -5.99 10.74
C ALA A 97 -3.83 -4.52 11.18
N ILE A 98 -4.32 -4.19 12.38
CA ILE A 98 -4.23 -2.85 12.95
C ILE A 98 -3.44 -2.94 14.25
N GLU A 99 -2.29 -2.28 14.31
CA GLU A 99 -1.51 -2.15 15.54
C GLU A 99 -2.11 -1.09 16.48
N PRO A 100 -2.01 -1.28 17.81
CA PRO A 100 -2.37 -0.25 18.79
C PRO A 100 -1.65 1.08 18.51
N GLY A 101 -2.38 2.19 18.61
CA GLY A 101 -1.88 3.54 18.31
C GLY A 101 -2.29 4.08 16.94
N THR A 102 -2.76 3.21 16.03
CA THR A 102 -3.32 3.63 14.74
C THR A 102 -4.56 4.51 14.93
N THR A 103 -4.63 5.62 14.20
CA THR A 103 -5.87 6.39 14.03
C THR A 103 -6.52 6.01 12.71
N PHE A 104 -7.78 5.59 12.74
CA PHE A 104 -8.55 5.24 11.54
C PHE A 104 -9.91 5.93 11.57
N GLU A 105 -10.14 6.82 10.61
CA GLU A 105 -11.38 7.56 10.42
C GLU A 105 -11.95 7.25 9.03
N GLY A 106 -12.93 6.35 8.97
CA GLY A 106 -13.63 6.06 7.73
C GLY A 106 -14.16 4.63 7.64
N GLY A 107 -14.17 4.07 6.43
CA GLY A 107 -14.81 2.79 6.12
C GLY A 107 -13.83 1.66 5.88
N LEU A 108 -14.13 0.49 6.41
CA LEU A 108 -13.44 -0.76 6.10
C LEU A 108 -14.45 -1.76 5.55
N THR A 109 -14.16 -2.29 4.36
CA THR A 109 -15.03 -3.26 3.69
C THR A 109 -14.23 -4.49 3.30
N PHE A 110 -14.75 -5.67 3.65
CA PHE A 110 -14.21 -6.94 3.18
C PHE A 110 -15.08 -7.42 2.01
N PRO A 111 -14.53 -7.52 0.79
CA PRO A 111 -15.27 -8.07 -0.34
C PRO A 111 -15.69 -9.51 0.00
N GLN A 112 -16.97 -9.82 -0.10
CA GLN A 112 -17.44 -11.21 -0.04
C GLN A 112 -16.99 -11.86 -1.36
N THR A 113 -15.95 -12.69 -1.32
CA THR A 113 -15.72 -13.65 -2.39
C THR A 113 -16.88 -14.63 -2.31
N GLY A 114 -17.86 -14.50 -3.21
CA GLY A 114 -19.00 -15.41 -3.23
C GLY A 114 -18.47 -16.84 -3.29
N ASP A 115 -18.79 -17.63 -2.27
CA ASP A 115 -18.66 -19.08 -2.31
C ASP A 115 -19.48 -19.55 -3.51
N SER A 116 -18.81 -19.78 -4.64
CA SER A 116 -19.33 -20.67 -5.66
C SER A 116 -19.29 -22.06 -5.04
N GLY A 117 -20.35 -22.37 -4.28
CA GLY A 117 -20.61 -23.70 -3.78
C GLY A 117 -20.58 -24.68 -4.95
N GLU A 118 -19.51 -25.46 -5.03
CA GLU A 118 -19.52 -26.71 -5.77
C GLU A 118 -20.57 -27.59 -5.09
N LYS A 119 -21.69 -27.76 -5.79
CA LYS A 119 -22.60 -28.89 -5.60
C LYS A 119 -22.02 -30.13 -6.28
#